data_AF-A0A9W6XJN9-F1
#
_entry.id   AF-A0A9W6XJN9-F1
#
_cell.length_a   1.000
_cell.length_b   1.000
_cell.length_c   1.000
_cell.angle_alpha   90.00
_cell.angle_beta   90.00
_cell.angle_gamma   90.00
#
_symmetry.space_group_name_H-M   'P 1'
#
loop_
_entity.id
_entity.type
_entity.pdbx_description
1 polymer ?
#
loop_
_entity_poly.entity_id
_entity_poly.type
_entity_poly.pdbx_seq_one_letter_code
_entity_poly.pdbx_strand_id
1 'polypeptide(L)'
;MCFFVINLGDDGLALQTIDINCKGTLNGVAAVLPKMLARKSGHIVNISSDAGRKVFPGLGVYSASKMFVEGISQALRLENVGSGLRVTSIQPGNVATDLVKHANAASGVDEEAMKLYGGASGAL
;
A
#
# COMPACT_ATOMS: atom_id res chain seq x y z
N MET A 1 -7.47 -10.45 8.24
CA MET A 1 -6.56 -9.52 7.54
C MET A 1 -5.20 -9.68 8.18
N CYS A 2 -4.21 -10.21 7.46
CA CYS A 2 -2.88 -10.46 8.01
C CYS A 2 -2.06 -9.17 7.89
N PHE A 3 -1.66 -8.58 9.00
CA PHE A 3 -0.93 -7.31 9.06
C PHE A 3 0.53 -7.60 9.42
N PHE A 4 1.38 -7.81 8.41
CA PHE A 4 2.82 -7.90 8.61
C PHE A 4 3.53 -6.75 7.91
N VAL A 5 4.56 -6.25 8.57
CA VAL A 5 5.37 -5.11 8.18
C VAL A 5 6.82 -5.57 8.24
N ILE A 6 7.49 -5.66 7.10
CA ILE A 6 8.73 -6.44 6.97
C ILE A 6 9.80 -5.70 6.16
N ASN A 7 11.05 -5.90 6.56
CA ASN A 7 12.26 -5.44 5.88
C ASN A 7 12.70 -6.43 4.77
N LEU A 8 13.57 -5.99 3.86
CA LEU A 8 14.06 -6.76 2.71
C LEU A 8 14.81 -8.06 3.05
N GLY A 9 15.09 -8.35 4.33
CA GLY A 9 15.86 -9.53 4.76
C GLY A 9 15.04 -10.73 5.28
N ASP A 10 13.71 -10.65 5.26
CA ASP A 10 12.83 -11.76 5.66
C ASP A 10 11.96 -12.20 4.47
N ASP A 11 12.52 -13.11 3.67
CA ASP A 11 12.04 -13.47 2.34
C ASP A 11 10.60 -14.03 2.33
N GLY A 12 10.23 -14.83 3.33
CA GLY A 12 8.93 -15.49 3.38
C GLY A 12 7.79 -14.50 3.61
N LEU A 13 7.98 -13.57 4.56
CA LEU A 13 6.98 -12.57 4.87
C LEU A 13 6.98 -11.42 3.84
N ALA A 14 8.13 -11.11 3.24
CA ALA A 14 8.24 -10.12 2.16
C ALA A 14 7.36 -10.51 0.95
N LEU A 15 7.45 -11.75 0.48
CA LEU A 15 6.63 -12.24 -0.62
C LEU A 15 5.14 -12.25 -0.27
N GLN A 16 4.80 -12.64 0.96
CA GLN A 16 3.42 -12.59 1.44
C GLN A 16 2.85 -11.16 1.41
N THR A 17 3.64 -10.15 1.77
CA THR A 17 3.23 -8.74 1.69
C THR A 17 2.91 -8.32 0.25
N ILE A 18 3.73 -8.75 -0.71
CA ILE A 18 3.48 -8.50 -2.14
C ILE A 18 2.22 -9.22 -2.63
N ASP A 19 2.02 -10.47 -2.23
CA ASP A 19 0.83 -11.24 -2.58
C ASP A 19 -0.45 -10.57 -2.06
N ILE A 20 -0.43 -10.06 -0.82
CA ILE A 20 -1.57 -9.39 -0.22
C ILE A 20 -1.77 -8.01 -0.85
N ASN A 21 -0.78 -7.13 -0.80
CA ASN A 21 -0.96 -5.72 -1.16
C ASN A 21 -1.02 -5.51 -2.67
N CYS A 22 -0.16 -6.18 -3.44
CA CYS A 22 -0.08 -5.96 -4.88
C CYS A 22 -1.04 -6.88 -5.63
N LYS A 23 -0.89 -8.20 -5.50
CA LYS A 23 -1.75 -9.16 -6.22
C LYS A 23 -3.21 -9.06 -5.74
N GLY A 24 -3.43 -8.93 -4.43
CA GLY A 24 -4.77 -8.73 -3.87
C GLY A 24 -5.48 -7.50 -4.45
N THR A 25 -4.78 -6.37 -4.58
CA THR A 25 -5.34 -5.15 -5.20
C THR A 25 -5.70 -5.39 -6.67
N LEU A 26 -4.79 -5.98 -7.47
CA LEU A 26 -5.07 -6.29 -8.87
C LEU A 26 -6.26 -7.24 -9.04
N ASN A 27 -6.33 -8.28 -8.20
CA ASN A 27 -7.43 -9.23 -8.21
C ASN A 27 -8.78 -8.56 -7.90
N GLY A 28 -8.81 -7.68 -6.90
CA GLY A 28 -10.02 -6.92 -6.54
C GLY A 28 -10.47 -6.01 -7.68
N VAL A 29 -9.54 -5.29 -8.30
CA VAL A 29 -9.82 -4.45 -9.47
C VAL A 29 -10.34 -5.29 -10.64
N ALA A 30 -9.63 -6.37 -11.01
CA ALA A 30 -10.01 -7.24 -12.13
C ALA A 30 -11.41 -7.84 -11.96
N ALA A 31 -11.80 -8.17 -10.72
CA ALA A 31 -13.12 -8.74 -10.43
C ALA A 31 -14.28 -7.77 -10.71
N VAL A 32 -14.06 -6.46 -10.58
CA VAL A 32 -15.14 -5.46 -10.67
C VAL A 32 -15.08 -4.57 -11.91
N LEU A 33 -13.87 -4.32 -12.43
CA LEU A 33 -13.62 -3.33 -13.49
C LEU A 33 -14.45 -3.58 -14.75
N PRO A 34 -14.51 -4.80 -15.35
CA PRO A 34 -15.28 -5.01 -16.58
C PRO A 34 -16.75 -4.66 -16.43
N LYS A 35 -17.35 -4.99 -15.28
CA LYS A 35 -18.76 -4.70 -14.98
C LYS A 35 -19.01 -3.21 -14.75
N MET A 36 -18.06 -2.50 -14.12
CA MET A 36 -18.15 -1.04 -13.94
C MET A 36 -18.05 -0.30 -15.27
N LEU A 37 -17.15 -0.73 -16.16
CA LEU A 37 -17.00 -0.16 -17.49
C LEU A 37 -18.22 -0.41 -18.37
N ALA A 38 -18.76 -1.63 -18.36
CA ALA A 38 -19.95 -1.98 -19.15
C ALA A 38 -21.18 -1.10 -18.80
N ARG A 39 -21.38 -0.79 -17.52
CA ARG A 39 -22.47 0.09 -17.06
C ARG A 39 -22.11 1.58 -17.02
N LYS A 40 -20.91 1.94 -17.47
CA LYS A 40 -20.37 3.30 -17.50
C LYS A 40 -20.47 4.06 -16.16
N SER A 41 -20.31 3.34 -15.05
CA SER A 41 -20.42 3.90 -13.70
C SER A 41 -19.79 3.00 -12.65
N GLY A 42 -18.96 3.58 -11.77
CA GLY A 42 -18.37 2.86 -10.65
C GLY A 42 -17.39 3.73 -9.87
N HIS A 43 -17.05 3.30 -8.65
CA HIS A 43 -16.01 3.93 -7.86
C HIS A 43 -15.16 2.85 -7.22
N ILE A 44 -13.87 2.85 -7.54
CA ILE A 44 -12.87 2.04 -6.85
C ILE A 44 -12.17 2.93 -5.81
N VAL A 45 -12.17 2.48 -4.56
CA VAL A 45 -11.45 3.14 -3.47
C VAL A 45 -10.37 2.20 -2.98
N ASN A 46 -9.11 2.60 -3.18
CA ASN A 46 -7.95 1.83 -2.73
C ASN A 46 -7.38 2.45 -1.45
N ILE A 47 -6.91 1.60 -0.55
CA ILE A 47 -6.23 2.02 0.68
C ILE A 47 -4.73 1.82 0.52
N SER A 48 -4.04 2.93 0.34
CA SER A 48 -2.59 3.01 0.29
C SER A 48 -2.02 3.28 1.69
N SER A 49 -1.06 4.19 1.81
CA SER A 49 -0.38 4.66 3.02
C SER A 49 0.36 5.96 2.66
N ASP A 50 0.71 6.77 3.65
CA ASP A 50 1.80 7.75 3.51
C ASP A 50 3.13 7.11 3.05
N ALA A 51 3.35 5.84 3.42
CA ALA A 51 4.42 4.97 2.89
C ALA A 51 4.31 4.70 1.37
N GLY A 52 3.18 5.03 0.74
CA GLY A 52 3.01 5.06 -0.71
C GLY A 52 3.54 6.33 -1.38
N ARG A 53 4.05 7.30 -0.60
CA ARG A 53 4.59 8.59 -1.07
C ARG A 53 6.05 8.79 -0.69
N LYS A 54 6.48 8.22 0.44
CA LYS A 54 7.88 8.18 0.88
C LYS A 54 8.15 6.83 1.54
N VAL A 55 9.42 6.46 1.65
CA VAL A 55 9.83 5.23 2.34
C VAL A 55 10.17 5.51 3.79
N PHE A 56 10.11 4.47 4.62
CA PHE A 56 10.54 4.53 6.02
C PHE A 56 11.50 3.37 6.32
N PRO A 57 12.53 3.59 7.16
CA PRO A 57 13.40 2.52 7.65
C PRO A 57 12.58 1.36 8.23
N GLY A 58 12.95 0.12 7.88
CA GLY A 58 12.23 -1.09 8.32
C GLY A 58 10.94 -1.40 7.58
N LEU A 59 10.44 -0.50 6.73
CA LEU A 59 9.20 -0.66 5.96
C LEU A 59 9.44 -0.85 4.47
N GLY A 60 10.61 -1.34 4.03
CA GLY A 60 11.01 -1.34 2.62
C GLY A 60 9.99 -2.00 1.67
N VAL A 61 9.65 -3.28 1.93
CA VAL A 61 8.70 -4.05 1.11
C VAL A 61 7.29 -3.47 1.22
N TYR A 62 6.87 -3.07 2.42
CA TYR A 62 5.58 -2.44 2.65
C TYR A 62 5.45 -1.13 1.85
N SER A 63 6.42 -0.23 1.96
CA SER A 63 6.44 1.07 1.26
C SER A 63 6.40 0.87 -0.26
N ALA A 64 7.23 -0.03 -0.79
CA ALA A 64 7.21 -0.37 -2.22
C ALA A 64 5.84 -0.90 -2.67
N SER A 65 5.22 -1.79 -1.87
CA SER A 65 3.89 -2.32 -2.19
C SER A 65 2.79 -1.25 -2.14
N LYS A 66 2.92 -0.23 -1.29
CA LYS A 66 1.96 0.88 -1.22
C LYS A 66 2.17 1.90 -2.35
N MET A 67 3.42 2.12 -2.77
CA MET A 67 3.72 2.86 -4.00
C MET A 67 3.15 2.16 -5.23
N PHE A 68 3.17 0.82 -5.27
CA PHE A 68 2.51 0.06 -6.33
C PHE A 68 0.99 0.33 -6.37
N VAL A 69 0.32 0.32 -5.21
CA VAL A 69 -1.12 0.63 -5.12
C VAL A 69 -1.41 2.05 -5.62
N GLU A 70 -0.55 3.02 -5.32
CA GLU A 70 -0.64 4.39 -5.86
C GLU A 70 -0.50 4.42 -7.39
N GLY A 71 0.51 3.73 -7.92
CA GLY A 71 0.75 3.65 -9.36
C GLY A 71 -0.44 3.07 -10.10
N ILE A 72 -0.97 1.94 -9.63
CA ILE A 72 -2.16 1.30 -10.23
C ILE A 72 -3.39 2.18 -10.10
N SER A 73 -3.58 2.88 -8.98
CA SER A 73 -4.74 3.78 -8.82
C SER A 73 -4.68 4.96 -9.80
N GLN A 74 -3.49 5.49 -10.06
CA GLN A 74 -3.27 6.55 -11.05
C GLN A 74 -3.48 6.04 -12.48
N ALA A 75 -2.91 4.88 -12.84
CA ALA A 75 -3.14 4.22 -14.13
C ALA A 75 -4.64 3.95 -14.36
N LEU A 76 -5.30 3.39 -13.34
CA LEU A 76 -6.74 3.38 -13.05
C LEU A 76 -7.51 4.51 -13.72
N ARG A 77 -7.16 5.70 -13.27
CA ARG A 77 -7.86 6.92 -13.63
C ARG A 77 -7.51 7.39 -15.04
N LEU A 78 -6.24 7.31 -15.42
CA LEU A 78 -5.74 7.82 -16.71
C LEU A 78 -6.22 6.98 -17.88
N GLU A 79 -6.24 5.66 -17.74
CA GLU A 79 -6.63 4.72 -18.79
C GLU A 79 -8.14 4.70 -19.04
N ASN A 80 -8.94 5.17 -18.08
CA ASN A 80 -10.41 5.05 -18.10
C ASN A 80 -11.12 6.41 -18.13
N VAL A 81 -10.47 7.46 -18.63
CA VAL A 81 -11.07 8.80 -18.79
C VAL A 81 -12.34 8.70 -19.65
N GLY A 82 -13.43 9.33 -19.20
CA GLY A 82 -14.71 9.34 -19.91
C GLY A 82 -15.54 8.05 -19.81
N SER A 83 -15.02 7.00 -19.16
CA SER A 83 -15.76 5.74 -18.96
C SER A 83 -16.85 5.81 -17.89
N GLY A 84 -16.87 6.86 -17.07
CA GLY A 84 -17.70 6.97 -15.86
C GLY A 84 -17.12 6.25 -14.63
N LEU A 85 -15.93 5.63 -14.75
CA LEU A 85 -15.17 5.10 -13.62
C LEU A 85 -14.54 6.24 -12.81
N ARG A 86 -14.75 6.20 -11.48
CA ARG A 86 -14.05 7.04 -10.50
C ARG A 86 -13.05 6.20 -9.73
N VAL A 87 -11.91 6.78 -9.39
CA VAL A 87 -10.86 6.12 -8.59
C VAL A 87 -10.37 7.09 -7.52
N THR A 88 -10.30 6.61 -6.28
CA THR A 88 -9.73 7.35 -5.13
C THR A 88 -8.72 6.46 -4.42
N SER A 89 -7.52 6.97 -4.16
CA SER A 89 -6.58 6.37 -3.21
C SER A 89 -6.61 7.16 -1.91
N ILE A 90 -6.70 6.47 -0.78
CA ILE A 90 -6.58 7.05 0.56
C ILE A 90 -5.22 6.67 1.12
N GLN A 91 -4.49 7.64 1.67
CA GLN A 91 -3.12 7.48 2.20
C GLN A 91 -3.09 7.78 3.70
N PRO A 92 -3.47 6.82 4.56
CA PRO A 92 -3.38 7.03 6.01
C PRO A 92 -1.92 7.13 6.45
N GLY A 93 -1.67 7.97 7.46
CA GLY A 93 -0.47 7.90 8.30
C GLY A 93 -0.70 6.96 9.48
N ASN A 94 -0.13 7.27 10.65
CA ASN A 94 -0.32 6.46 11.85
C ASN A 94 -1.79 6.53 12.31
N VAL A 95 -2.50 5.41 12.22
CA VAL A 95 -3.89 5.27 12.69
C VAL A 95 -3.91 4.33 13.90
N ALA A 96 -4.65 4.70 14.95
CA ALA A 96 -4.80 3.90 16.18
C ALA A 96 -5.51 2.57 15.91
N THR A 97 -4.75 1.59 15.42
CA THR A 97 -5.18 0.25 15.04
C THR A 97 -4.10 -0.75 15.45
N ASP A 98 -4.45 -2.04 15.48
CA ASP A 98 -3.46 -3.08 15.81
C ASP A 98 -2.32 -3.19 14.78
N LEU A 99 -2.48 -2.64 13.57
CA LEU A 99 -1.42 -2.60 12.57
C LEU A 99 -0.15 -1.90 13.09
N VAL A 100 -0.29 -0.80 13.83
CA VAL A 100 0.86 -0.04 14.36
C VAL A 100 1.65 -0.87 15.38
N LYS A 101 0.97 -1.73 16.15
CA LYS A 101 1.63 -2.64 17.10
C LYS A 101 2.53 -3.65 16.39
N HIS A 102 2.13 -4.09 15.19
CA HIS A 102 2.91 -5.03 14.38
C HIS A 102 4.01 -4.32 13.57
N ALA A 103 3.80 -3.05 13.18
CA ALA A 103 4.82 -2.24 12.50
C ALA A 103 6.06 -2.00 13.37
N ASN A 104 5.85 -1.76 14.67
CA ASN A 104 6.92 -1.53 15.64
C ASN A 104 7.67 -2.82 16.05
N ALA A 105 7.20 -3.99 15.61
CA ALA A 105 7.83 -5.29 15.87
C ALA A 105 8.76 -5.73 14.72
N ALA A 106 8.92 -4.93 13.66
CA ALA A 106 9.79 -5.25 12.54
C ALA A 106 11.25 -5.38 13.01
N SER A 107 11.76 -6.60 13.03
CA SER A 107 13.16 -6.92 13.33
C SER A 107 14.07 -6.59 12.15
N GLY A 108 15.32 -6.20 12.43
CA GLY A 108 16.33 -5.94 11.41
C GLY A 108 16.32 -4.53 10.83
N VAL A 109 15.78 -3.54 11.56
CA VAL A 109 15.96 -2.13 11.19
C VAL A 109 17.36 -1.70 11.58
N ASP A 110 18.08 -1.09 10.64
CA ASP A 110 19.39 -0.49 10.88
C ASP A 110 19.26 0.62 11.95
N GLU A 111 19.97 0.45 13.07
CA GLU A 111 19.91 1.38 14.21
C GLU A 111 20.43 2.78 13.84
N GLU A 112 21.41 2.86 12.93
CA GLU A 112 21.95 4.11 12.42
C GLU A 112 20.92 4.82 11.55
N ALA A 113 20.22 4.09 10.67
CA ALA A 113 19.13 4.63 9.87
C ALA A 113 17.99 5.16 10.75
N MET A 114 17.65 4.45 11.83
CA MET A 114 16.64 4.91 12.80
C MET A 114 17.07 6.20 13.51
N LYS A 115 18.35 6.30 13.87
CA LYS A 115 18.91 7.47 14.54
C LYS A 115 18.98 8.69 13.62
N LEU A 116 19.32 8.49 12.35
CA LEU A 116 19.50 9.56 11.36
C LEU A 116 18.16 10.03 10.76
N TYR A 117 17.23 9.12 10.50
CA TYR A 117 16.01 9.40 9.73
C TYR A 117 14.71 9.22 10.52
N GLY A 118 14.78 8.73 11.76
CA GLY A 118 13.60 8.42 12.56
C GLY A 118 12.92 7.11 12.16
N GLY A 119 11.97 6.67 12.99
CA GLY A 119 11.15 5.48 12.72
C GLY A 119 9.95 5.75 11.82
N ALA A 120 9.03 4.80 11.80
CA ALA A 120 7.68 4.97 11.22
C ALA A 120 6.81 5.94 12.07
N SER A 121 7.32 7.14 12.31
CA SER A 121 6.51 8.29 12.69
C SER A 121 5.98 8.88 11.39
N GLY A 122 4.67 8.76 11.17
CA GLY A 122 3.98 9.34 10.01
C GLY A 122 4.32 10.82 9.82
N ALA A 123 4.02 11.33 8.62
CA ALA A 123 4.31 12.72 8.26
C ALA A 123 3.77 13.74 9.28
N LEU A 124 4.67 14.21 10.15
CA LEU A 124 4.78 15.57 10.63
C LEU A 124 6.17 16.06 10.24
#